data_AF-A0A7W9J6J6-F1
#
_entry.id   AF-A0A7W9J6J6-F1
#
_cell.length_a   1.000
_cell.length_b   1.000
_cell.length_c   1.000
_cell.angle_alpha   90.00
_cell.angle_beta   90.00
_cell.angle_gamma   90.00
#
_symmetry.space_group_name_H-M   'P 1'
#
loop_
_entity.id
_entity.type
_entity.pdbx_description
1 polymer ?
#
loop_
_entity_poly.entity_id
_entity_poly.type
_entity_poly.pdbx_seq_one_letter_code
_entity_poly.pdbx_strand_id
1 'polypeptide(L)'
;MAASDRTRKVAAGVALVVALAMGVTALIGPVAGSGGGGGQSSREQYCAGLQTYVGQLNSFQDPSDVALLDRLIADGNNLSKSAPDELTDDWGLLVKYLEQIKATGGDQAKLQELNATIDPAIGQALQAIPADGQQNCTGAGSGSGEDT
;
A
#
# COMPACT_ATOMS: atom_id res chain seq x y z
N MET A 1 23.96 -29.11 -33.09
CA MET A 1 22.86 -29.68 -32.26
C MET A 1 23.11 -29.19 -30.84
N ALA A 2 22.38 -28.16 -30.39
CA ALA A 2 21.28 -28.25 -29.40
C ALA A 2 21.76 -28.79 -28.04
N ALA A 3 21.54 -28.18 -26.88
CA ALA A 3 20.44 -27.34 -26.39
C ALA A 3 20.95 -26.49 -25.19
N SER A 4 20.54 -25.23 -25.05
CA SER A 4 19.54 -24.75 -24.06
C SER A 4 19.62 -25.41 -22.68
N ASP A 5 19.99 -24.66 -21.64
CA ASP A 5 19.02 -24.09 -20.68
C ASP A 5 19.80 -23.22 -19.65
N ARG A 6 19.57 -21.90 -19.58
CA ARG A 6 18.45 -21.26 -18.85
C ARG A 6 18.66 -21.20 -17.34
N THR A 7 19.70 -20.48 -16.88
CA THR A 7 19.66 -19.93 -15.51
C THR A 7 20.50 -18.66 -15.33
N ARG A 8 20.54 -17.78 -16.34
CA ARG A 8 20.63 -16.35 -16.01
C ARG A 8 19.21 -15.92 -15.65
N LYS A 9 18.76 -16.29 -14.45
CA LYS A 9 17.74 -15.52 -13.75
C LYS A 9 18.41 -14.18 -13.48
N VAL A 10 18.37 -13.30 -14.48
CA VAL A 10 18.56 -11.88 -14.28
C VAL A 10 17.34 -11.47 -13.48
N ALA A 11 17.40 -11.67 -12.17
CA ALA A 11 16.49 -11.10 -11.21
C ALA A 11 16.79 -9.60 -11.18
N ALA A 12 16.55 -8.91 -12.29
CA ALA A 12 16.18 -7.51 -12.26
C ALA A 12 14.71 -7.51 -11.82
N GLY A 13 14.50 -7.92 -10.56
CA GLY A 13 13.27 -7.57 -9.87
C GLY A 13 13.22 -6.06 -9.92
N VAL A 14 12.17 -5.51 -10.53
CA VAL A 14 11.73 -4.14 -10.23
C VAL A 14 11.36 -4.21 -8.76
N ALA A 15 12.38 -4.07 -7.93
CA ALA A 15 12.26 -4.11 -6.51
C ALA A 15 11.65 -2.75 -6.18
N LEU A 16 10.32 -2.69 -6.17
CA LEU A 16 9.57 -1.66 -5.47
C LEU A 16 9.83 -1.90 -3.98
N VAL A 17 11.09 -1.70 -3.56
CA VAL A 17 11.53 -1.81 -2.18
C VAL A 17 11.08 -0.52 -1.52
N VAL A 18 9.78 -0.46 -1.25
CA VAL A 18 9.28 0.36 -0.17
C VAL A 18 9.66 -0.39 1.11
N ALA A 19 10.94 -0.33 1.46
CA ALA A 19 11.41 -0.72 2.78
C ALA A 19 10.92 0.35 3.76
N LEU A 20 9.63 0.34 4.05
CA LEU A 20 9.09 0.95 5.24
C LEU A 20 9.60 0.09 6.40
N ALA A 21 10.79 0.42 6.88
CA ALA A 21 11.32 -0.05 8.15
C ALA A 21 10.48 0.55 9.29
N MET A 22 9.22 0.17 9.35
CA MET A 22 8.39 0.42 10.50
C MET A 22 8.58 -0.77 11.42
N GLY A 23 9.26 -0.52 12.54
CA GLY A 23 9.22 -1.40 13.68
C GLY A 23 7.78 -1.53 14.15
N VAL A 24 7.04 -2.46 13.57
CA VAL A 24 5.77 -2.96 14.11
C VAL A 24 6.13 -3.93 15.23
N THR A 25 6.80 -3.42 16.26
CA THR A 25 6.97 -4.15 17.52
C THR A 25 5.83 -3.66 18.40
N ALA A 26 4.84 -4.52 18.61
CA ALA A 26 3.66 -4.36 19.48
C ALA A 26 2.37 -3.84 18.84
N LEU A 27 1.76 -4.62 17.94
CA LEU A 27 0.29 -4.68 17.82
C LEU A 27 -0.14 -6.13 17.48
N ILE A 28 0.22 -7.08 18.35
CA ILE A 28 -0.43 -8.40 18.39
C ILE A 28 -1.32 -8.42 19.63
N GLY A 29 -2.33 -7.55 19.64
CA GLY A 29 -3.54 -7.74 20.44
C GLY A 29 -4.54 -8.52 19.60
N PRO A 30 -5.35 -9.42 20.18
CA PRO A 30 -6.28 -10.23 19.39
C PRO A 30 -7.22 -9.30 18.63
N VAL A 31 -7.22 -9.42 17.30
CA VAL A 31 -8.26 -8.85 16.45
C VAL A 31 -9.58 -9.53 16.82
N ALA A 32 -10.31 -8.91 17.75
CA ALA A 32 -11.70 -9.24 17.97
C ALA A 32 -12.47 -8.77 16.73
N GLY A 33 -12.59 -9.67 15.76
CA GLY A 33 -13.64 -9.57 14.77
C GLY A 33 -15.00 -9.54 15.47
N SER A 34 -15.88 -8.69 14.94
CA SER A 34 -17.33 -8.70 15.11
C SER A 34 -17.90 -8.08 16.41
N GLY A 35 -18.37 -6.84 16.30
CA GLY A 35 -19.67 -6.46 16.86
C GLY A 35 -19.65 -5.40 17.96
N GLY A 36 -20.08 -4.19 17.62
CA GLY A 36 -20.49 -3.17 18.59
C GLY A 36 -20.92 -1.90 17.88
N GLY A 37 -22.23 -1.70 17.71
CA GLY A 37 -22.79 -0.50 17.11
C GLY A 37 -22.40 0.76 17.87
N GLY A 38 -21.54 1.57 17.26
CA GLY A 38 -21.15 2.91 17.65
C GLY A 38 -20.32 3.44 16.49
N GLY A 39 -20.70 4.57 15.90
CA GLY A 39 -20.12 5.05 14.65
C GLY A 39 -18.60 5.18 14.76
N GLN A 40 -17.87 4.26 14.11
CA GLN A 40 -16.42 4.33 13.99
C GLN A 40 -16.12 5.66 13.27
N SER A 41 -15.36 6.54 13.91
CA SER A 41 -15.07 7.85 13.34
C SER A 41 -14.36 7.66 11.99
N SER A 42 -14.58 8.53 11.00
CA SER A 42 -13.96 8.39 9.66
C SER A 42 -12.45 8.17 9.72
N ARG A 43 -11.78 8.77 10.72
CA ARG A 43 -10.37 8.58 11.04
C ARG A 43 -10.02 7.13 11.43
N GLU A 44 -10.78 6.48 12.29
CA GLU A 44 -10.50 5.10 12.72
C GLU A 44 -10.64 4.11 11.56
N GLN A 45 -11.62 4.32 10.69
CA GLN A 45 -11.80 3.53 9.46
C GLN A 45 -10.64 3.73 8.50
N TYR A 46 -10.26 4.99 8.27
CA TYR A 46 -9.09 5.34 7.46
C TYR A 46 -7.82 4.68 7.98
N CYS A 47 -7.55 4.78 9.28
CA CYS A 47 -6.34 4.25 9.89
C CYS A 47 -6.25 2.72 9.84
N ALA A 48 -7.34 2.01 10.15
CA ALA A 48 -7.38 0.55 10.06
C ALA A 48 -7.21 0.07 8.60
N GLY A 49 -7.84 0.77 7.66
CA GLY A 49 -7.70 0.47 6.24
C GLY A 49 -6.29 0.78 5.72
N LEU A 50 -5.68 1.89 6.14
CA LEU A 50 -4.33 2.30 5.75
C LEU A 50 -3.28 1.28 6.21
N GLN A 51 -3.37 0.76 7.44
CA GLN A 51 -2.47 -0.30 7.91
C GLN A 51 -2.57 -1.56 7.04
N THR A 52 -3.81 -1.96 6.71
CA THR A 52 -4.06 -3.11 5.83
C THR A 52 -3.51 -2.86 4.43
N TYR A 53 -3.73 -1.65 3.89
CA TYR A 53 -3.25 -1.23 2.58
C TYR A 53 -1.72 -1.26 2.48
N VAL A 54 -1.02 -0.67 3.45
CA VAL A 54 0.45 -0.67 3.49
C VAL A 54 1.01 -2.09 3.59
N GLY A 55 0.38 -2.98 4.37
CA GLY A 55 0.77 -4.39 4.43
C GLY A 55 0.66 -5.12 3.08
N GLN A 56 -0.43 -4.85 2.34
CA GLN A 56 -0.63 -5.39 0.99
C GLN A 56 0.39 -4.82 -0.01
N LEU A 57 0.61 -3.51 0.02
CA LEU A 57 1.55 -2.83 -0.86
C LEU A 57 2.98 -3.33 -0.65
N ASN A 58 3.39 -3.55 0.61
CA ASN A 58 4.70 -4.14 0.92
C ASN A 58 4.83 -5.61 0.50
N SER A 59 3.70 -6.33 0.38
CA SER A 59 3.66 -7.72 -0.08
C SER A 59 3.61 -7.84 -1.61
N PHE A 60 3.30 -6.74 -2.30
CA PHE A 60 3.18 -6.70 -3.75
C PHE A 60 4.56 -6.77 -4.42
N GLN A 61 4.85 -7.91 -5.04
CA GLN A 61 6.13 -8.17 -5.72
C GLN A 61 5.96 -8.58 -7.19
N ASP A 62 4.75 -8.96 -7.57
CA ASP A 62 4.44 -9.48 -8.90
C ASP A 62 3.47 -8.52 -9.63
N PRO A 63 3.95 -7.76 -10.63
CA PRO A 63 3.10 -6.85 -11.40
C PRO A 63 2.10 -7.54 -12.31
N SER A 64 2.16 -8.88 -12.42
CA SER A 64 1.14 -9.69 -13.11
C SER A 64 0.03 -10.19 -12.17
N ASP A 65 0.13 -9.96 -10.86
CA ASP A 65 -0.91 -10.30 -9.90
C ASP A 65 -2.08 -9.30 -9.99
N VAL A 66 -2.96 -9.55 -10.96
CA VAL A 66 -4.14 -8.72 -11.23
C VAL A 66 -5.10 -8.68 -10.04
N ALA A 67 -5.19 -9.77 -9.26
CA ALA A 67 -6.10 -9.85 -8.12
C ALA A 67 -5.63 -8.94 -6.97
N LEU A 68 -4.33 -8.96 -6.66
CA LEU A 68 -3.76 -8.06 -5.67
C LEU A 68 -3.80 -6.60 -6.16
N LEU A 69 -3.54 -6.35 -7.45
CA LEU A 69 -3.69 -5.01 -8.04
C LEU A 69 -5.12 -4.48 -7.93
N ASP A 70 -6.13 -5.29 -8.29
CA ASP A 70 -7.53 -4.91 -8.17
C ASP A 70 -7.92 -4.59 -6.73
N ARG A 71 -7.39 -5.37 -5.78
CA ARG A 71 -7.61 -5.11 -4.36
C ARG A 71 -6.96 -3.81 -3.89
N LEU A 72 -5.69 -3.57 -4.25
CA LEU A 72 -5.01 -2.31 -3.93
C LEU A 72 -5.72 -1.11 -4.56
N ILE A 73 -6.17 -1.22 -5.82
CA ILE A 73 -6.92 -0.14 -6.49
C ILE A 73 -8.26 0.12 -5.77
N ALA A 74 -8.99 -0.94 -5.40
CA ALA A 74 -10.26 -0.80 -4.69
C ALA A 74 -10.07 -0.21 -3.29
N ASP A 75 -9.11 -0.72 -2.53
CA ASP A 75 -8.81 -0.25 -1.16
C ASP A 75 -8.31 1.21 -1.19
N GLY A 76 -7.45 1.59 -2.14
CA GLY A 76 -6.98 2.96 -2.32
C GLY A 76 -8.11 3.93 -2.68
N ASN A 77 -9.03 3.53 -3.56
CA ASN A 77 -10.24 4.31 -3.89
C ASN A 77 -11.21 4.44 -2.70
N ASN A 78 -11.22 3.47 -1.79
CA ASN A 78 -12.05 3.56 -0.60
C ASN A 78 -11.41 4.45 0.45
N LEU A 79 -10.10 4.30 0.67
CA LEU A 79 -9.33 5.09 1.62
C LEU A 79 -9.32 6.57 1.27
N SER A 80 -9.21 6.91 -0.02
CA SER A 80 -9.25 8.31 -0.49
C SER A 80 -10.52 9.05 -0.05
N LYS A 81 -11.66 8.36 0.11
CA LYS A 81 -12.93 8.96 0.57
C LYS A 81 -12.96 9.28 2.05
N SER A 82 -12.09 8.64 2.82
CA SER A 82 -11.97 8.80 4.27
C SER A 82 -10.67 9.50 4.69
N ALA A 83 -9.80 9.78 3.72
CA ALA A 83 -8.53 10.44 3.92
C ALA A 83 -8.72 11.92 4.26
N PRO A 84 -7.74 12.54 4.93
CA PRO A 84 -7.61 13.99 4.98
C PRO A 84 -7.65 14.59 3.55
N ASP A 85 -8.28 15.76 3.40
CA ASP A 85 -8.41 16.43 2.09
C ASP A 85 -7.06 16.61 1.40
N GLU A 86 -6.01 16.92 2.17
CA GLU A 86 -4.63 17.11 1.70
C GLU A 86 -3.99 15.86 1.07
N LEU A 87 -4.51 14.66 1.36
CA LEU A 87 -4.02 13.39 0.81
C LEU A 87 -4.93 12.82 -0.28
N THR A 88 -6.08 13.43 -0.55
CA THR A 88 -7.03 12.91 -1.54
C THR A 88 -6.40 12.84 -2.93
N ASP A 89 -5.62 13.86 -3.30
CA ASP A 89 -4.89 13.90 -4.56
C ASP A 89 -3.76 12.85 -4.60
N ASP A 90 -3.03 12.68 -3.49
CA ASP A 90 -1.97 11.66 -3.37
C ASP A 90 -2.54 10.25 -3.54
N TRP A 91 -3.68 9.95 -2.91
CA TRP A 91 -4.39 8.69 -3.11
C TRP A 91 -4.82 8.52 -4.57
N GLY A 92 -5.31 9.58 -5.21
CA GLY A 92 -5.70 9.58 -6.62
C GLY A 92 -4.52 9.27 -7.55
N LEU A 93 -3.35 9.83 -7.27
CA LEU A 93 -2.11 9.55 -8.01
C LEU A 93 -1.67 8.11 -7.84
N LEU A 94 -1.67 7.60 -6.60
CA LEU A 94 -1.29 6.23 -6.30
C LEU A 94 -2.22 5.21 -6.97
N VAL A 95 -3.54 5.44 -6.90
CA VAL A 95 -4.54 4.58 -7.57
C VAL A 95 -4.32 4.57 -9.08
N LYS A 96 -4.15 5.75 -9.71
CA LYS A 96 -3.87 5.83 -11.15
C LYS A 96 -2.59 5.11 -11.54
N TYR A 97 -1.55 5.20 -10.71
CA TYR A 97 -0.30 4.49 -10.96
C TYR A 97 -0.49 2.96 -10.90
N LEU A 98 -1.26 2.46 -9.94
CA LEU A 98 -1.60 1.02 -9.87
C LEU A 98 -2.44 0.57 -11.06
N GLU A 99 -3.36 1.39 -11.55
CA GLU A 99 -4.11 1.14 -12.78
C GLU A 99 -3.19 1.07 -14.01
N GLN A 100 -2.18 1.94 -14.10
CA GLN A 100 -1.18 1.90 -15.16
C GLN A 100 -0.33 0.63 -15.09
N ILE A 101 0.11 0.22 -13.89
CA ILE A 101 0.79 -1.06 -13.69
C ILE A 101 -0.10 -2.21 -14.18
N LYS A 102 -1.37 -2.24 -13.77
CA LYS A 102 -2.33 -3.26 -14.22
C LYS A 102 -2.50 -3.26 -15.74
N ALA A 103 -2.56 -2.09 -16.37
CA ALA A 103 -2.69 -1.96 -17.82
C ALA A 103 -1.48 -2.52 -18.60
N THR A 104 -0.30 -2.64 -17.95
CA THR A 104 0.84 -3.32 -18.56
C THR A 104 0.62 -4.82 -18.72
N GLY A 105 -0.26 -5.42 -17.90
CA GLY A 105 -0.47 -6.87 -17.86
C GLY A 105 0.78 -7.65 -17.43
N GLY A 106 1.69 -7.03 -16.67
CA GLY A 106 2.96 -7.64 -16.27
C GLY A 106 4.02 -7.65 -17.39
N ASP A 107 3.78 -6.99 -18.52
CA ASP A 107 4.76 -6.86 -19.60
C ASP A 107 5.97 -6.04 -19.15
N GLN A 108 7.15 -6.67 -19.15
CA GLN A 108 8.38 -6.05 -18.65
C GLN A 108 8.82 -4.83 -19.46
N ALA A 109 8.57 -4.79 -20.77
CA ALA A 109 8.94 -3.64 -21.59
C ALA A 109 8.03 -2.45 -21.28
N LYS A 110 6.72 -2.69 -21.17
CA LYS A 110 5.76 -1.64 -20.77
C LYS A 110 6.01 -1.14 -19.34
N LEU A 111 6.38 -2.02 -18.41
CA LEU A 111 6.75 -1.62 -17.05
C LEU A 111 8.02 -0.75 -17.03
N GLN A 112 8.99 -1.02 -17.89
CA GLN A 112 10.18 -0.15 -18.03
C GLN A 112 9.83 1.22 -18.61
N GLU A 113 8.96 1.26 -19.62
CA GLU A 113 8.47 2.52 -20.19
C GLU A 113 7.67 3.34 -19.15
N LEU A 114 6.81 2.66 -18.38
CA LEU A 114 6.06 3.26 -17.28
C LEU A 114 7.01 3.86 -16.23
N ASN A 115 8.02 3.11 -15.80
CA ASN A 115 9.01 3.60 -14.84
C ASN A 115 9.83 4.80 -15.36
N ALA A 116 10.11 4.85 -16.66
CA ALA A 116 10.83 5.97 -17.27
C ALA A 116 9.99 7.25 -17.36
N THR A 117 8.66 7.12 -17.27
CA THR A 117 7.70 8.21 -17.40
C THR A 117 6.95 8.48 -16.09
N ILE A 118 7.36 7.86 -14.99
CA ILE A 118 6.70 7.99 -13.70
C ILE A 118 6.71 9.44 -13.25
N ASP A 119 5.53 9.93 -12.88
CA ASP A 119 5.38 11.27 -12.32
C ASP A 119 6.08 11.30 -10.95
N PRO A 120 7.01 12.25 -10.69
CA PRO A 120 7.67 12.37 -9.40
C PRO A 120 6.69 12.54 -8.22
N ALA A 121 5.48 13.07 -8.47
CA ALA A 121 4.43 13.19 -7.46
C ALA A 121 3.94 11.83 -6.94
N ILE A 122 4.04 10.75 -7.73
CA ILE A 122 3.72 9.39 -7.27
C ILE A 122 4.69 8.98 -6.16
N GLY A 123 5.97 9.34 -6.28
CA GLY A 123 6.97 9.10 -5.24
C GLY A 123 6.67 9.87 -3.96
N GLN A 124 6.13 11.08 -4.07
CA GLN A 124 5.70 11.88 -2.92
C GLN A 124 4.47 11.27 -2.25
N ALA A 125 3.45 10.87 -3.03
CA ALA A 125 2.25 10.20 -2.53
C ALA A 125 2.59 8.89 -1.78
N LEU A 126 3.51 8.09 -2.33
CA LEU A 126 4.02 6.86 -1.70
C LEU A 126 4.71 7.10 -0.35
N GLN A 127 5.17 8.32 -0.07
CA GLN A 127 5.77 8.72 1.20
C GLN A 127 4.75 9.40 2.13
N ALA A 128 3.94 10.30 1.60
CA ALA A 128 2.98 11.10 2.36
C ALA A 128 1.88 10.23 3.00
N ILE A 129 1.33 9.26 2.25
CA ILE A 129 0.25 8.39 2.73
C ILE A 129 0.69 7.55 3.94
N PRO A 130 1.80 6.78 3.91
CA PRO A 130 2.28 6.08 5.10
C PRO A 130 2.71 7.01 6.24
N ALA A 131 3.31 8.17 5.92
CA ALA A 131 3.75 9.13 6.93
C ALA A 131 2.57 9.73 7.71
N ASP A 132 1.46 10.02 7.02
CA ASP A 132 0.21 10.43 7.65
C ASP A 132 -0.33 9.36 8.59
N GLY A 133 -0.28 8.08 8.18
CA GLY A 133 -0.59 6.97 9.07
C GLY A 133 0.24 6.96 10.35
N GLN A 134 1.55 7.19 10.25
CA GLN A 134 2.42 7.24 11.43
C GLN A 134 2.10 8.42 12.36
N GLN A 135 1.76 9.58 11.79
CA GLN A 135 1.53 10.81 12.53
C GLN A 135 0.13 10.86 13.16
N ASN A 136 -0.89 10.48 12.39
CA ASN A 136 -2.29 10.75 12.69
C ASN A 136 -3.10 9.51 13.08
N CYS A 137 -2.58 8.29 12.87
CA CYS A 137 -3.25 7.05 13.28
C CYS A 137 -2.81 6.52 14.65
N THR A 138 -2.17 7.36 15.46
CA THR A 138 -1.87 7.08 16.87
C THR A 138 -3.17 7.08 17.68
N GLY A 139 -3.83 5.93 17.84
CA GLY A 139 -5.08 5.89 18.62
C GLY A 139 -5.84 4.57 18.75
N ALA A 140 -5.63 3.56 17.91
CA ALA A 140 -6.26 2.25 18.11
C ALA A 140 -5.44 1.39 19.11
N GLY A 141 -5.20 1.89 20.32
CA GLY A 141 -4.48 1.12 21.34
C GLY A 141 -3.82 1.85 22.51
N SER A 142 -3.84 3.19 22.60
CA SER A 142 -3.36 3.89 23.81
C SER A 142 -4.51 4.09 24.79
N GLY A 143 -5.07 2.97 25.25
CA GLY A 143 -6.07 2.93 26.29
C GLY A 143 -5.91 1.67 27.11
N SER A 144 -4.90 1.61 27.98
CA SER A 144 -4.84 0.74 29.16
C SER A 144 -3.66 1.12 30.08
N GLY A 145 -3.98 1.79 31.20
CA GLY A 145 -3.28 1.78 32.50
C GLY A 145 -1.86 2.37 32.56
N GLU A 146 -1.42 3.02 33.63
CA GLU A 146 -1.86 2.96 35.01
C GLU A 146 -1.22 4.15 35.76
N ASP A 147 -1.97 4.71 36.71
CA ASP A 147 -1.49 5.58 37.79
C ASP A 147 -0.13 5.14 38.36
N THR A 148 0.80 6.09 38.51
CA THR A 148 1.46 6.44 39.78
C THR A 148 2.09 7.82 39.69
#